data_AF-A0A7V8B0W5-F1
#
_entry.id   AF-A0A7V8B0W5-F1
#
_cell.length_a   1.000
_cell.length_b   1.000
_cell.length_c   1.000
_cell.angle_alpha   90.00
_cell.angle_beta   90.00
_cell.angle_gamma   90.00
#
_symmetry.space_group_name_H-M   'P 1'
#
loop_
_entity.id
_entity.type
_entity.pdbx_description
1 polymer ?
#
loop_
_entity_poly.entity_id
_entity_poly.type
_entity_poly.pdbx_seq_one_letter_code
_entity_poly.pdbx_strand_id
1 'polypeptide(L)'
;MDTPLQASGVALNSQSFADGLKARSLDRKLLKKERTKYLLLTAATNLLSREPSAKISIEKVLEETGLSRGTFYNHYKDVDGLLVNLLETFLNMTWGSREPIRKKTGEVNAYQLLYETNLAFCYAYREHSHIYALFNEISSTNKGLIRIREQMNNDWVARNVKHIEKRRQNSFDTIERCQIEGKFRMLIAMTIETLRERFVHGDAFLVERYEELEDLASALSEIWWKIISEYYTI
;
A
#
# COMPACT_ATOMS: atom_id res chain seq x y z
N MET A 1 -8.39 -13.14 -20.94
CA MET A 1 -7.25 -13.93 -20.44
C MET A 1 -6.25 -12.89 -19.97
N ASP A 2 -6.37 -12.50 -18.71
CA ASP A 2 -5.63 -11.37 -18.17
C ASP A 2 -4.28 -11.87 -17.66
N THR A 3 -3.24 -11.61 -18.46
CA THR A 3 -1.86 -11.85 -18.07
C THR A 3 -1.55 -10.96 -16.87
N PRO A 4 -1.04 -11.49 -15.75
CA PRO A 4 -0.59 -10.65 -14.65
C PRO A 4 0.49 -9.70 -15.18
N LEU A 5 0.27 -8.38 -15.12
CA LEU A 5 1.33 -7.42 -15.36
C LEU A 5 2.43 -7.69 -14.33
N GLN A 6 3.51 -8.32 -14.76
CA GLN A 6 4.78 -8.32 -14.02
C GLN A 6 5.37 -6.91 -14.14
N ALA A 7 4.83 -5.98 -13.35
CA ALA A 7 5.36 -4.63 -13.21
C ALA A 7 6.85 -4.74 -12.83
N SER A 8 7.70 -4.18 -13.68
CA SER A 8 9.09 -4.64 -13.83
C SER A 8 10.08 -4.01 -12.85
N GLY A 9 9.63 -3.78 -11.62
CA GLY A 9 10.34 -3.09 -10.56
C GLY A 9 9.58 -3.07 -9.23
N VAL A 10 8.25 -3.26 -9.28
CA VAL A 10 7.39 -3.52 -8.13
C VAL A 10 6.62 -4.79 -8.44
N ALA A 11 6.90 -5.88 -7.74
CA ALA A 11 5.97 -7.00 -7.72
C ALA A 11 4.72 -6.49 -6.99
N LEU A 12 3.76 -5.94 -7.75
CA LEU A 12 2.37 -6.02 -7.35
C LEU A 12 2.13 -7.52 -7.21
N ASN A 13 2.02 -7.97 -5.96
CA ASN A 13 1.69 -9.36 -5.72
C ASN A 13 0.39 -9.60 -6.49
N SER A 14 0.42 -10.43 -7.53
CA SER A 14 -0.72 -10.64 -8.43
C SER A 14 -1.90 -11.34 -7.74
N GLN A 15 -1.74 -11.63 -6.45
CA GLN A 15 -2.73 -12.16 -5.57
C GLN A 15 -3.36 -10.99 -4.80
N SER A 16 -4.66 -10.78 -5.02
CA SER A 16 -5.47 -9.84 -4.23
C SER A 16 -5.17 -10.02 -2.74
N PHE A 17 -5.12 -8.92 -1.98
CA PHE A 17 -4.94 -8.97 -0.52
C PHE A 17 -5.85 -10.02 0.15
N ALA A 18 -7.12 -10.10 -0.28
CA ALA A 18 -8.07 -11.09 0.21
C ALA A 18 -7.64 -12.54 -0.06
N ASP A 19 -7.10 -12.80 -1.26
CA ASP A 19 -6.60 -14.13 -1.63
C ASP A 19 -5.35 -14.49 -0.82
N GLY A 20 -4.48 -13.53 -0.54
CA GLY A 20 -3.31 -13.72 0.32
C GLY A 20 -3.72 -14.08 1.76
N LEU A 21 -4.72 -13.39 2.31
CA LEU A 21 -5.30 -13.74 3.62
C LEU A 21 -5.93 -15.13 3.60
N LYS A 22 -6.72 -15.45 2.55
CA LYS A 22 -7.36 -16.75 2.39
C LYS A 22 -6.34 -17.89 2.28
N ALA A 23 -5.25 -17.69 1.55
CA ALA A 23 -4.17 -18.67 1.46
C ALA A 23 -3.56 -18.95 2.84
N ARG A 24 -3.30 -17.90 3.64
CA ARG A 24 -2.80 -18.06 5.02
C ARG A 24 -3.81 -18.71 5.96
N SER A 25 -5.12 -18.48 5.79
CA SER A 25 -6.13 -19.14 6.62
C SER A 25 -6.19 -20.66 6.36
N LEU A 26 -5.76 -21.11 5.18
CA LEU A 26 -5.71 -22.52 4.79
C LEU A 26 -4.34 -23.19 5.02
N ASP A 27 -3.29 -22.42 5.31
CA ASP A 27 -1.93 -22.95 5.47
C ASP A 27 -1.78 -23.79 6.74
N ARG A 28 -1.68 -25.12 6.56
CA ARG A 28 -1.56 -26.09 7.65
C ARG A 28 -0.25 -25.98 8.44
N LYS A 29 0.74 -25.23 7.95
CA LYS A 29 1.97 -24.93 8.71
C LYS A 29 1.73 -23.92 9.82
N LEU A 30 0.69 -23.08 9.69
CA LEU A 30 0.32 -22.09 10.69
C LEU A 30 -0.51 -22.72 11.81
N LEU A 31 -0.33 -22.18 13.03
CA LEU A 31 -1.12 -22.61 14.18
C LEU A 31 -2.61 -22.36 13.92
N LYS A 32 -3.48 -23.18 14.54
CA LYS A 32 -4.95 -22.99 14.42
C LYS A 32 -5.36 -21.55 14.75
N LYS A 33 -4.76 -20.97 15.79
CA LYS A 33 -5.00 -19.58 16.18
C LYS A 33 -4.68 -18.59 15.04
N GLU A 34 -3.55 -18.76 14.37
CA GLU A 34 -3.17 -17.87 13.26
C GLU A 34 -4.08 -18.06 12.05
N ARG A 35 -4.42 -19.29 11.70
CA ARG A 35 -5.37 -19.58 10.62
C ARG A 35 -6.74 -18.94 10.87
N THR A 36 -7.26 -19.06 12.09
CA THR A 36 -8.53 -18.42 12.47
C THR A 36 -8.45 -16.90 12.39
N LYS A 37 -7.31 -16.30 12.81
CA LYS A 37 -7.06 -14.86 12.64
C LYS A 37 -7.18 -14.46 11.16
N TYR A 38 -6.49 -15.16 10.26
CA TYR A 38 -6.57 -14.86 8.82
C TYR A 38 -7.95 -15.10 8.22
N LEU A 39 -8.71 -16.08 8.72
CA LEU A 39 -10.10 -16.30 8.32
C LEU A 39 -10.99 -15.10 8.69
N LEU A 40 -10.87 -14.59 9.93
CA LEU A 40 -11.59 -13.39 10.38
C LEU A 40 -11.22 -12.15 9.56
N LEU A 41 -9.92 -11.97 9.26
CA LEU A 41 -9.44 -10.88 8.40
C LEU A 41 -9.97 -11.00 6.96
N THR A 42 -10.02 -12.23 6.41
CA THR A 42 -10.57 -12.50 5.08
C THR A 42 -12.05 -12.10 5.03
N ALA A 43 -12.83 -12.50 6.04
CA ALA A 43 -14.24 -12.16 6.13
C ALA A 43 -14.48 -10.64 6.22
N ALA A 44 -13.74 -9.93 7.07
CA ALA A 44 -13.83 -8.47 7.15
C ALA A 44 -13.45 -7.80 5.82
N THR A 45 -12.41 -8.28 5.13
CA THR A 45 -12.01 -7.77 3.81
C THR A 45 -13.11 -7.97 2.77
N ASN A 46 -13.72 -9.15 2.73
CA ASN A 46 -14.83 -9.44 1.81
C ASN A 46 -16.05 -8.55 2.08
N LEU A 47 -16.39 -8.33 3.36
CA LEU A 47 -17.50 -7.46 3.74
C LEU A 47 -17.24 -6.00 3.33
N LEU A 48 -16.03 -5.47 3.55
CA LEU A 48 -15.66 -4.11 3.12
C LEU A 48 -15.71 -3.95 1.59
N SER A 49 -15.38 -5.00 0.84
CA SER A 49 -15.43 -4.97 -0.61
C SER A 49 -16.88 -4.99 -1.14
N ARG A 50 -17.76 -5.80 -0.54
CA ARG A 50 -19.18 -5.89 -0.97
C ARG A 50 -20.04 -4.73 -0.48
N GLU A 51 -19.73 -4.20 0.71
CA GLU A 51 -20.51 -3.14 1.36
C GLU A 51 -19.60 -2.01 1.87
N PRO A 52 -18.97 -1.20 0.98
CA PRO A 52 -17.96 -0.21 1.39
C PRO A 52 -18.43 0.85 2.38
N SER A 53 -19.74 1.15 2.40
CA SER A 53 -20.35 2.13 3.31
C SER A 53 -20.97 1.50 4.56
N ALA A 54 -21.01 0.17 4.65
CA ALA A 54 -21.63 -0.50 5.77
C ALA A 54 -20.67 -0.63 6.95
N LYS A 55 -21.18 -0.35 8.15
CA LYS A 55 -20.45 -0.64 9.37
C LYS A 55 -20.27 -2.15 9.53
N ILE A 56 -19.03 -2.59 9.65
CA ILE A 56 -18.71 -3.98 9.97
C ILE A 56 -19.13 -4.26 11.42
N SER A 57 -19.80 -5.39 11.65
CA SER A 57 -20.18 -5.87 12.98
C SER A 57 -19.62 -7.26 13.25
N ILE A 58 -19.56 -7.64 14.52
CA ILE A 58 -19.15 -8.99 14.93
C ILE A 58 -20.09 -10.03 14.30
N GLU A 59 -21.41 -9.78 14.32
CA GLU A 59 -22.44 -10.65 13.75
C GLU A 59 -22.17 -10.96 12.28
N LYS A 60 -21.96 -9.92 11.45
CA LYS A 60 -21.67 -10.10 10.02
C LYS A 60 -20.41 -10.91 9.77
N VAL A 61 -19.36 -10.68 10.56
CA VAL A 61 -18.10 -11.44 10.47
C VAL A 61 -18.32 -12.91 10.87
N LEU A 62 -19.13 -13.18 11.89
CA LEU A 62 -19.45 -14.53 12.32
C LEU A 62 -20.33 -15.27 11.30
N GLU A 63 -21.29 -14.58 10.69
CA GLU A 63 -22.11 -15.11 9.59
C GLU A 63 -21.25 -15.51 8.38
N GLU A 64 -20.30 -14.67 7.98
CA GLU A 64 -19.38 -14.95 6.87
C GLU A 64 -18.43 -16.13 7.16
N THR A 65 -18.04 -16.32 8.42
CA THR A 65 -17.03 -17.34 8.80
C THR A 65 -17.61 -18.64 9.35
N GLY A 66 -18.86 -18.64 9.81
CA GLY A 66 -19.49 -19.75 10.54
C GLY A 66 -18.89 -20.00 11.94
N LEU A 67 -18.10 -19.07 12.48
CA LEU A 67 -17.48 -19.20 13.80
C LEU A 67 -18.45 -18.83 14.93
N SER A 68 -18.14 -19.28 16.15
CA SER A 68 -18.88 -18.86 17.35
C SER A 68 -18.37 -17.51 17.86
N ARG A 69 -19.25 -16.77 18.59
CA ARG A 69 -18.86 -15.55 19.32
C ARG A 69 -17.65 -15.78 20.23
N GLY A 70 -17.62 -16.89 20.98
CA GLY A 70 -16.49 -17.22 21.85
C GLY A 70 -15.18 -17.38 21.09
N THR A 71 -15.23 -17.88 19.84
CA THR A 71 -14.03 -17.94 18.99
C THR A 71 -13.56 -16.56 18.59
N PHE A 72 -14.45 -15.64 18.20
CA PHE A 72 -14.07 -14.26 17.90
C PHE A 72 -13.36 -13.59 19.08
N TYR A 73 -13.93 -13.70 20.29
CA TYR A 73 -13.38 -13.06 21.48
C TYR A 73 -12.04 -13.64 21.95
N ASN A 74 -11.67 -14.85 21.50
CA ASN A 74 -10.32 -15.39 21.70
C ASN A 74 -9.25 -14.68 20.84
N HIS A 75 -9.65 -13.93 19.83
CA HIS A 75 -8.76 -13.20 18.91
C HIS A 75 -8.85 -11.69 19.08
N TYR A 76 -10.05 -11.15 19.24
CA TYR A 76 -10.29 -9.70 19.25
C TYR A 76 -11.27 -9.32 20.36
N LYS A 77 -11.01 -8.20 21.02
CA LYS A 77 -11.91 -7.65 22.05
C LYS A 77 -13.22 -7.16 21.45
N ASP A 78 -13.16 -6.57 20.27
CA ASP A 78 -14.25 -5.91 19.57
C ASP A 78 -13.95 -5.86 18.07
N VAL A 79 -14.87 -5.31 17.29
CA VAL A 79 -14.70 -5.16 15.83
C VAL A 79 -13.60 -4.16 15.49
N ASP A 80 -13.40 -3.11 16.30
CA ASP A 80 -12.37 -2.10 16.06
C ASP A 80 -10.97 -2.74 16.13
N GLY A 81 -10.72 -3.63 17.09
CA GLY A 81 -9.49 -4.41 17.17
C GLY A 81 -9.25 -5.30 15.94
N LEU A 82 -10.30 -5.87 15.36
CA LEU A 82 -10.22 -6.62 14.10
C LEU A 82 -9.82 -5.69 12.93
N LEU A 83 -10.49 -4.53 12.80
CA LEU A 83 -10.27 -3.59 11.71
C LEU A 83 -8.89 -2.93 11.77
N VAL A 84 -8.42 -2.55 12.96
CA VAL A 84 -7.04 -2.08 13.16
C VAL A 84 -6.05 -3.15 12.71
N ASN A 85 -6.26 -4.40 13.13
CA ASN A 85 -5.35 -5.47 12.75
C ASN A 85 -5.42 -5.81 11.25
N LEU A 86 -6.57 -5.64 10.61
CA LEU A 86 -6.73 -5.72 9.15
C LEU A 86 -5.86 -4.66 8.47
N LEU A 87 -5.95 -3.40 8.90
CA LEU A 87 -5.16 -2.30 8.33
C LEU A 87 -3.66 -2.51 8.52
N GLU A 88 -3.22 -2.95 9.70
CA GLU A 88 -1.81 -3.32 9.94
C GLU A 88 -1.36 -4.44 9.03
N THR A 89 -2.18 -5.48 8.87
CA THR A 89 -1.87 -6.63 8.03
C THR A 89 -1.81 -6.22 6.56
N PHE A 90 -2.73 -5.37 6.11
CA PHE A 90 -2.75 -4.80 4.77
C PHE A 90 -1.49 -4.00 4.48
N LEU A 91 -1.14 -3.02 5.33
CA LEU A 91 0.07 -2.22 5.14
C LEU A 91 1.32 -3.11 5.04
N ASN A 92 1.47 -4.07 5.94
CA ASN A 92 2.63 -4.96 5.95
C ASN A 92 2.69 -5.90 4.73
N MET A 93 1.56 -6.49 4.32
CA MET A 93 1.54 -7.40 3.16
C MET A 93 1.71 -6.67 1.83
N THR A 94 1.15 -5.47 1.70
CA THR A 94 1.20 -4.70 0.45
C THR A 94 2.51 -3.92 0.33
N TRP A 95 3.03 -3.37 1.44
CA TRP A 95 4.14 -2.42 1.40
C TRP A 95 5.35 -2.82 2.26
N GLY A 96 5.23 -3.81 3.15
CA GLY A 96 6.30 -4.21 4.09
C GLY A 96 7.41 -5.07 3.46
N SER A 97 7.14 -5.72 2.32
CA SER A 97 8.07 -6.65 1.67
C SER A 97 8.43 -6.24 0.24
N ARG A 98 8.70 -4.96 0.00
CA ARG A 98 9.33 -4.52 -1.26
C ARG A 98 10.82 -4.91 -1.23
N GLU A 99 11.13 -6.18 -1.52
CA GLU A 99 12.46 -6.51 -2.01
C GLU A 99 12.65 -5.76 -3.34
N PRO A 100 13.75 -5.03 -3.54
CA PRO A 100 14.05 -4.48 -4.84
C PRO A 100 14.17 -5.67 -5.80
N ILE A 101 13.32 -5.74 -6.83
CA ILE A 101 13.53 -6.70 -7.92
C ILE A 101 14.90 -6.36 -8.52
N ARG A 102 15.91 -7.13 -8.12
CA ARG A 102 17.22 -7.13 -8.78
C ARG A 102 16.99 -7.66 -10.18
N LYS A 103 16.70 -6.78 -11.14
CA LYS A 103 17.01 -7.11 -12.53
C LYS A 103 18.52 -7.33 -12.61
N LYS A 104 18.90 -8.57 -12.93
CA LYS A 104 20.22 -8.83 -13.51
C LYS A 104 20.29 -7.99 -14.78
N THR A 105 21.40 -7.27 -14.91
CA THR A 105 21.96 -6.73 -16.17
C THR A 105 21.16 -5.62 -16.89
N GLY A 106 21.70 -4.39 -16.84
CA GLY A 106 21.29 -3.23 -17.64
C GLY A 106 21.27 -1.94 -16.80
N GLU A 107 21.68 -0.80 -17.37
CA GLU A 107 21.41 0.51 -16.79
C GLU A 107 19.90 0.63 -16.53
N VAL A 108 19.50 0.64 -15.26
CA VAL A 108 18.10 0.86 -14.91
C VAL A 108 17.79 2.33 -15.17
N ASN A 109 16.90 2.59 -16.12
CA ASN A 109 16.35 3.91 -16.35
C ASN A 109 15.58 4.32 -15.08
N ALA A 110 16.08 5.34 -14.37
CA ALA A 110 15.52 5.80 -13.10
C ALA A 110 14.08 6.30 -13.26
N TYR A 111 13.75 6.93 -14.39
CA TYR A 111 12.40 7.35 -14.70
C TYR A 111 11.45 6.17 -14.84
N GLN A 112 11.89 5.11 -15.52
CA GLN A 112 11.07 3.90 -15.70
C GLN A 112 10.74 3.24 -14.35
N LEU A 113 11.71 3.15 -13.44
CA LEU A 113 11.48 2.59 -12.10
C LEU A 113 10.51 3.45 -11.27
N LEU A 114 10.62 4.78 -11.38
CA LEU A 114 9.69 5.71 -10.76
C LEU A 114 8.27 5.52 -11.32
N TYR A 115 8.13 5.46 -12.65
CA TYR A 115 6.85 5.20 -13.33
C TYR A 115 6.21 3.90 -12.88
N GLU A 116 6.95 2.79 -12.90
CA GLU A 116 6.46 1.49 -12.44
C GLU A 116 6.04 1.51 -10.97
N THR A 117 6.74 2.29 -10.15
CA THR A 117 6.39 2.45 -8.73
C THR A 117 5.08 3.22 -8.55
N ASN A 118 4.90 4.33 -9.27
CA ASN A 118 3.67 5.12 -9.22
C ASN A 118 2.48 4.36 -9.82
N LEU A 119 2.70 3.62 -10.90
CA LEU A 119 1.70 2.75 -11.50
C LEU A 119 1.24 1.69 -10.48
N ALA A 120 2.18 1.06 -9.78
CA ALA A 120 1.84 0.11 -8.72
C ALA A 120 1.00 0.73 -7.59
N PHE A 121 1.27 1.98 -7.21
CA PHE A 121 0.40 2.69 -6.28
C PHE A 121 -1.00 2.94 -6.85
N CYS A 122 -1.13 3.30 -8.13
CA CYS A 122 -2.43 3.48 -8.79
C CYS A 122 -3.26 2.20 -8.77
N TYR A 123 -2.67 1.06 -9.16
CA TYR A 123 -3.33 -0.25 -9.10
C TYR A 123 -3.75 -0.61 -7.67
N ALA A 124 -2.87 -0.44 -6.69
CA ALA A 124 -3.19 -0.75 -5.30
C ALA A 124 -4.35 0.09 -4.75
N TYR A 125 -4.42 1.38 -5.06
CA TYR A 125 -5.54 2.23 -4.65
C TYR A 125 -6.83 1.89 -5.37
N ARG A 126 -6.77 1.56 -6.68
CA ARG A 126 -7.95 1.11 -7.44
C ARG A 126 -8.53 -0.17 -6.86
N GLU A 127 -7.69 -1.16 -6.57
CA GLU A 127 -8.12 -2.48 -6.10
C GLU A 127 -8.57 -2.49 -4.64
N HIS A 128 -8.05 -1.57 -3.81
CA HIS A 128 -8.23 -1.59 -2.36
C HIS A 128 -8.78 -0.26 -1.81
N SER A 129 -9.51 0.51 -2.62
CA SER A 129 -10.07 1.82 -2.25
C SER A 129 -10.87 1.78 -0.95
N HIS A 130 -11.66 0.73 -0.73
CA HIS A 130 -12.43 0.49 0.50
C HIS A 130 -11.53 0.33 1.74
N ILE A 131 -10.38 -0.34 1.62
CA ILE A 131 -9.41 -0.46 2.72
C ILE A 131 -8.73 0.88 2.99
N TYR A 132 -8.43 1.65 1.94
CA TYR A 132 -7.89 3.01 2.09
C TYR A 132 -8.89 4.00 2.69
N ALA A 133 -10.18 3.86 2.38
CA ALA A 133 -11.27 4.60 3.01
C ALA A 133 -11.34 4.28 4.51
N LEU A 134 -11.31 2.99 4.86
CA LEU A 134 -11.27 2.54 6.26
C LEU A 134 -10.04 3.06 7.01
N PHE A 135 -8.87 3.05 6.37
CA PHE A 135 -7.66 3.63 6.95
C PHE A 135 -7.86 5.11 7.27
N ASN A 136 -8.51 5.86 6.38
CA ASN A 136 -8.79 7.28 6.60
C ASN A 136 -9.67 7.49 7.83
N GLU A 137 -10.75 6.71 7.96
CA GLU A 137 -11.69 6.78 9.08
C GLU A 137 -10.99 6.49 10.43
N ILE A 138 -10.24 5.38 10.51
CA ILE A 138 -9.67 4.89 11.76
C ILE A 138 -8.39 5.66 12.16
N SER A 139 -7.57 6.09 11.19
CA SER A 139 -6.26 6.68 11.49
C SER A 139 -6.35 7.98 12.32
N SER A 140 -7.46 8.72 12.22
CA SER A 140 -7.73 9.93 13.00
C SER A 140 -7.71 9.71 14.53
N THR A 141 -8.12 8.52 14.98
CA THR A 141 -8.21 8.14 16.40
C THR A 141 -7.18 7.07 16.79
N ASN A 142 -6.58 6.37 15.81
CA ASN A 142 -5.53 5.39 16.04
C ASN A 142 -4.17 5.86 15.49
N LYS A 143 -3.42 6.56 16.33
CA LYS A 143 -2.07 7.05 16.00
C LYS A 143 -1.06 5.93 15.71
N GLY A 144 -1.32 4.69 16.14
CA GLY A 144 -0.45 3.55 15.84
C GLY A 144 -0.37 3.26 14.34
N LEU A 145 -1.51 3.29 13.65
CA LEU A 145 -1.60 3.10 12.20
C LEU A 145 -0.86 4.21 11.43
N ILE A 146 -0.97 5.45 11.89
CA ILE A 146 -0.24 6.59 11.31
C ILE A 146 1.27 6.34 11.42
N ARG A 147 1.75 5.96 12.61
CA ARG A 147 3.18 5.68 12.83
C ARG A 147 3.72 4.56 11.95
N ILE A 148 2.95 3.50 11.74
CA ILE A 148 3.34 2.40 10.83
C ILE A 148 3.55 2.97 9.42
N ARG A 149 2.57 3.69 8.87
CA ARG A 149 2.68 4.32 7.54
C ARG A 149 3.87 5.28 7.45
N GLU A 150 4.07 6.11 8.47
CA GLU A 150 5.16 7.09 8.53
C GLU A 150 6.54 6.43 8.54
N GLN A 151 6.69 5.34 9.30
CA GLN A 151 7.91 4.55 9.36
C GLN A 151 8.20 3.88 8.02
N MET A 152 7.18 3.27 7.39
CA MET A 152 7.35 2.66 6.07
C MET A 152 7.79 3.67 5.01
N ASN A 153 7.18 4.86 5.03
CA ASN A 153 7.58 5.96 4.17
C ASN A 153 9.02 6.42 4.51
N ASN A 154 9.40 6.46 5.80
CA ASN A 154 10.76 6.82 6.21
C ASN A 154 11.80 5.87 5.66
N ASP A 155 11.56 4.58 5.82
CA ASP A 155 12.48 3.53 5.39
C ASP A 155 12.60 3.50 3.87
N TRP A 156 11.50 3.76 3.16
CA TRP A 156 11.51 3.91 1.70
C TRP A 156 12.33 5.14 1.26
N VAL A 157 12.14 6.30 1.90
CA VAL A 157 12.93 7.52 1.60
C VAL A 157 14.41 7.27 1.85
N ALA A 158 14.78 6.75 3.02
CA ALA A 158 16.17 6.47 3.38
C ALA A 158 16.85 5.51 2.40
N ARG A 159 16.13 4.47 1.92
CA ARG A 159 16.64 3.55 0.89
C ARG A 159 16.86 4.24 -0.45
N ASN A 160 15.95 5.10 -0.90
CA ASN A 160 16.09 5.81 -2.17
C ASN A 160 17.23 6.84 -2.14
N VAL A 161 17.35 7.61 -1.05
CA VAL A 161 18.47 8.54 -0.86
C VAL A 161 19.80 7.79 -0.92
N LYS A 162 19.93 6.66 -0.20
CA LYS A 162 21.13 5.82 -0.26
C LYS A 162 21.43 5.26 -1.66
N HIS A 163 20.40 4.94 -2.43
CA HIS A 163 20.56 4.50 -3.82
C HIS A 163 21.09 5.63 -4.72
N ILE A 164 20.58 6.85 -4.53
CA ILE A 164 21.03 8.05 -5.25
C ILE A 164 22.49 8.36 -4.89
N GLU A 165 22.85 8.38 -3.60
CA GLU A 165 24.23 8.57 -3.11
C GLU A 165 25.20 7.59 -3.78
N LYS A 166 24.80 6.31 -3.85
CA LYS A 166 25.60 5.27 -4.51
C LYS A 166 25.80 5.54 -6.01
N ARG A 167 24.75 6.00 -6.71
CA ARG A 167 24.81 6.24 -8.16
C ARG A 167 25.66 7.45 -8.51
N ARG A 168 25.58 8.53 -7.72
CA ARG A 168 26.41 9.73 -7.90
C ARG A 168 27.86 9.56 -7.40
N GLN A 169 28.16 8.47 -6.70
CA GLN A 169 29.47 8.20 -6.06
C GLN A 169 29.90 9.29 -5.05
N ASN A 170 28.93 9.93 -4.40
CA ASN A 170 29.13 10.97 -3.41
C ASN A 170 28.00 10.94 -2.39
N SER A 171 28.32 11.19 -1.12
CA SER A 171 27.30 11.31 -0.07
C SER A 171 26.71 12.71 -0.07
N PHE A 172 25.44 12.82 0.31
CA PHE A 172 24.86 14.13 0.61
C PHE A 172 25.44 14.67 1.92
N ASP A 173 25.67 15.98 1.99
CA ASP A 173 25.88 16.62 3.29
C ASP A 173 24.57 16.66 4.10
N THR A 174 24.63 17.12 5.35
CA THR A 174 23.46 17.16 6.24
C THR A 174 22.32 18.04 5.71
N ILE A 175 22.64 19.17 5.06
CA ILE A 175 21.65 20.12 4.55
C ILE A 175 21.00 19.54 3.30
N GLU A 176 21.81 19.08 2.33
CA GLU A 176 21.32 18.46 1.10
C GLU A 176 20.46 17.23 1.40
N ARG A 177 20.88 16.40 2.37
CA ARG A 177 20.14 15.22 2.81
C ARG A 177 18.78 15.60 3.38
N CYS A 178 18.72 16.59 4.24
CA CYS A 178 17.46 17.09 4.80
C CYS A 178 16.52 17.59 3.69
N GLN A 179 17.05 18.33 2.71
CA GLN A 179 16.28 18.86 1.59
C GLN A 179 15.71 17.75 0.70
N ILE A 180 16.53 16.78 0.29
CA ILE A 180 16.06 15.68 -0.57
C ILE A 180 15.05 14.80 0.16
N GLU A 181 15.30 14.46 1.43
CA GLU A 181 14.35 13.69 2.24
C GLU A 181 13.02 14.44 2.39
N GLY A 182 13.05 15.76 2.64
CA GLY A 182 11.86 16.62 2.69
C GLY A 182 11.09 16.66 1.36
N LYS A 183 11.77 16.81 0.22
CA LYS A 183 11.16 16.74 -1.12
C LYS A 183 10.47 15.39 -1.34
N PHE A 184 11.12 14.29 -1.02
CA PHE A 184 10.51 12.96 -1.10
C PHE A 184 9.26 12.86 -0.22
N ARG A 185 9.27 13.38 1.01
CA ARG A 185 8.10 13.36 1.89
C ARG A 185 6.91 14.12 1.29
N MET A 186 7.15 15.30 0.73
CA MET A 186 6.11 16.09 0.07
C MET A 186 5.55 15.37 -1.16
N LEU A 187 6.42 14.81 -2.00
CA LEU A 187 5.99 14.05 -3.19
C LEU A 187 5.18 12.80 -2.81
N ILE A 188 5.56 12.07 -1.76
CA ILE A 188 4.77 10.95 -1.22
C ILE A 188 3.40 11.43 -0.76
N ALA A 189 3.34 12.53 0.00
CA ALA A 189 2.08 13.06 0.52
C ALA A 189 1.14 13.49 -0.61
N MET A 190 1.65 14.24 -1.60
CA MET A 190 0.89 14.63 -2.79
C MET A 190 0.37 13.41 -3.54
N THR A 191 1.21 12.39 -3.74
CA THR A 191 0.82 11.15 -4.43
C THR A 191 -0.29 10.42 -3.68
N ILE A 192 -0.13 10.23 -2.36
CA ILE A 192 -1.14 9.57 -1.52
C ILE A 192 -2.48 10.33 -1.60
N GLU A 193 -2.45 11.66 -1.56
CA GLU A 193 -3.67 12.45 -1.58
C GLU A 193 -4.32 12.48 -2.96
N THR A 194 -3.56 12.61 -4.05
CA THR A 194 -4.08 12.46 -5.41
C THR A 194 -4.79 11.12 -5.62
N LEU A 195 -4.20 10.02 -5.12
CA LEU A 195 -4.81 8.70 -5.20
C LEU A 195 -6.04 8.57 -4.31
N ARG A 196 -6.07 9.23 -3.14
CA ARG A 196 -7.25 9.29 -2.28
C ARG A 196 -8.40 10.01 -2.98
N GLU A 197 -8.15 11.21 -3.51
CA GLU A 197 -9.15 11.98 -4.24
C GLU A 197 -9.69 11.18 -5.43
N ARG A 198 -8.81 10.56 -6.22
CA ARG A 198 -9.19 9.76 -7.39
C ARG A 198 -10.01 8.51 -7.05
N PHE A 199 -9.59 7.72 -6.06
CA PHE A 199 -10.12 6.36 -5.85
C PHE A 199 -11.02 6.21 -4.64
N VAL A 200 -10.88 7.06 -3.63
CA VAL A 200 -11.69 7.01 -2.39
C VAL A 200 -12.83 8.02 -2.45
N HIS A 201 -12.53 9.27 -2.83
CA HIS A 201 -13.54 10.32 -2.93
C HIS A 201 -14.23 10.36 -4.31
N GLY A 202 -13.57 9.81 -5.33
CA GLY A 202 -14.12 9.75 -6.68
C GLY A 202 -14.20 11.13 -7.34
N ASP A 203 -13.17 11.96 -7.13
CA ASP A 203 -13.07 13.30 -7.74
C ASP A 203 -13.31 13.21 -9.25
N ALA A 204 -14.41 13.82 -9.70
CA ALA A 204 -14.89 13.71 -11.07
C ALA A 204 -13.90 14.30 -12.09
N PHE A 205 -13.18 15.35 -11.72
CA PHE A 205 -12.22 16.01 -12.61
C PHE A 205 -10.95 15.18 -12.77
N LEU A 206 -10.47 14.54 -11.70
CA LEU A 206 -9.37 13.57 -11.79
C LEU A 206 -9.79 12.32 -12.55
N VAL A 207 -11.05 11.88 -12.42
CA VAL A 207 -11.60 10.76 -13.20
C VAL A 207 -11.60 11.08 -14.69
N GLU A 208 -12.15 12.24 -15.06
CA GLU A 208 -12.25 12.67 -16.44
C GLU A 208 -10.87 12.92 -17.07
N ARG A 209 -9.93 13.51 -16.32
CA ARG A 209 -8.62 13.89 -16.86
C ARG A 209 -7.66 12.71 -16.98
N TYR A 210 -7.81 11.71 -16.11
CA TYR A 210 -6.96 10.51 -16.04
C TYR A 210 -7.85 9.27 -15.90
N GLU A 211 -8.49 8.91 -17.02
CA GLU A 211 -9.35 7.74 -17.11
C GLU A 211 -8.54 6.45 -16.89
N GLU A 212 -7.45 6.30 -17.64
CA GLU A 212 -6.51 5.18 -17.54
C GLU A 212 -5.52 5.36 -16.39
N LEU A 213 -5.16 4.24 -15.74
CA LEU A 213 -4.21 4.27 -14.62
C LEU A 213 -2.81 4.69 -15.06
N GLU A 214 -2.44 4.29 -16.27
CA GLU A 214 -1.16 4.57 -16.91
C GLU A 214 -0.98 6.08 -17.11
N ASP A 215 -2.03 6.80 -17.49
CA ASP A 215 -2.00 8.26 -17.67
C ASP A 215 -1.80 8.98 -16.32
N LEU A 216 -2.55 8.56 -15.28
CA LEU A 216 -2.37 9.09 -13.93
C LEU A 216 -0.95 8.83 -13.40
N ALA A 217 -0.45 7.60 -13.59
CA ALA A 217 0.88 7.20 -13.18
C ALA A 217 1.97 7.99 -13.92
N SER A 218 1.78 8.25 -15.22
CA SER A 218 2.68 9.08 -16.02
C SER A 218 2.72 10.49 -15.48
N ALA A 219 1.56 11.13 -15.28
CA ALA A 219 1.47 12.49 -14.77
C ALA A 219 2.11 12.65 -13.39
N LEU A 220 1.87 11.72 -12.47
CA LEU A 220 2.55 11.67 -11.18
C LEU A 220 4.07 11.55 -11.37
N SER A 221 4.51 10.66 -12.24
CA SER A 221 5.95 10.41 -12.47
C SER A 221 6.66 11.60 -13.09
N GLU A 222 6.01 12.36 -13.96
CA GLU A 222 6.56 13.60 -14.49
C GLU A 222 6.79 14.66 -13.40
N ILE A 223 5.83 14.81 -12.47
CA ILE A 223 5.97 15.73 -11.33
C ILE A 223 7.14 15.31 -10.45
N TRP A 224 7.22 14.04 -10.10
CA TRP A 224 8.33 13.49 -9.34
C TRP A 224 9.66 13.70 -10.06
N TRP A 225 9.72 13.35 -11.34
CA TRP A 225 10.94 13.42 -12.15
C TRP A 225 11.50 14.82 -12.22
N LYS A 226 10.67 15.85 -12.44
CA LYS A 226 11.08 17.26 -12.43
C LYS A 226 11.82 17.67 -11.16
N ILE A 227 11.50 17.06 -10.03
CA ILE A 227 12.10 17.37 -8.73
C ILE A 227 13.32 16.49 -8.46
N ILE A 228 13.29 15.20 -8.84
CA ILE A 228 14.34 14.26 -8.46
C ILE A 228 15.46 14.12 -9.50
N SER A 229 15.23 14.47 -10.77
CA SER A 229 16.18 14.26 -11.87
C SER A 229 17.49 15.03 -11.68
N GLU A 230 17.44 16.18 -11.01
CA GLU A 230 18.62 16.97 -10.65
C GLU A 230 19.61 16.15 -9.81
N TYR A 231 19.14 15.17 -9.04
CA TYR A 231 19.99 14.33 -8.22
C TYR A 231 20.60 13.14 -8.97
N TYR A 232 20.15 12.86 -10.19
CA TYR A 232 20.63 11.79 -11.07
C TYR A 232 21.57 12.30 -12.17
N THR A 233 21.65 13.61 -12.37
CA THR A 233 22.50 14.24 -13.38
C THR A 233 23.85 14.54 -12.73
N ILE A 234 24.93 14.00 -13.29
CA ILE A 234 26.32 14.33 -12.94
C ILE A 234 26.80 15.37 -13.96
#